data_AF-A0A917G201-F1
#
_entry.id   AF-A0A917G201-F1
#
_cell.length_a   1.000
_cell.length_b   1.000
_cell.length_c   1.000
_cell.angle_alpha   90.00
_cell.angle_beta   90.00
_cell.angle_gamma   90.00
#
_symmetry.space_group_name_H-M   'P 1'
#
loop_
_entity.id
_entity.type
_entity.pdbx_description
1 polymer ?
#
loop_
_entity_poly.entity_id
_entity_poly.type
_entity_poly.pdbx_seq_one_letter_code
_entity_poly.pdbx_strand_id
1 'polypeptide(L)'
;MLKIVDTSYEGMGFVDFERDPATKRIKYFPERCKAAASLAFVDACDKFEMGWIDLERKWSSNPGTGVPARKDISGGSGTGENRRKCIFPGCGNHVDEGLLKLYGWKNAQCEEHIPDHVKRKYLKSLEGKENGQS
;
A
#
# COMPACT_ATOMS: atom_id res chain seq x y z
N MET A 1 13.12 3.31 23.35
CA MET A 1 13.08 1.84 23.49
C MET A 1 11.69 1.35 23.11
N LEU A 2 11.61 0.37 22.21
CA LEU A 2 10.36 -0.29 21.82
C LEU A 2 10.42 -1.75 22.30
N LYS A 3 9.36 -2.20 22.97
CA LYS A 3 9.22 -3.58 23.47
C LYS A 3 7.95 -4.19 22.89
N ILE A 4 8.09 -5.35 22.25
CA ILE A 4 6.99 -6.12 21.67
C ILE A 4 7.11 -7.54 22.20
N VAL A 5 6.11 -8.00 22.96
CA VAL A 5 6.11 -9.32 23.63
C VAL A 5 7.39 -9.52 24.47
N ASP A 6 8.30 -10.39 24.03
CA ASP A 6 9.52 -10.79 24.75
C ASP A 6 10.79 -10.14 24.21
N THR A 7 10.69 -9.37 23.12
CA THR A 7 11.83 -8.75 22.46
C THR A 7 11.79 -7.23 22.62
N SER A 8 12.97 -6.64 22.82
CA SER A 8 13.14 -5.19 22.98
C SER A 8 14.27 -4.69 22.11
N TYR A 9 14.00 -3.66 21.33
CA TYR A 9 15.01 -2.96 20.54
C TYR A 9 15.05 -1.47 20.90
N GLU A 10 16.26 -0.93 20.90
CA GLU A 10 16.49 0.50 21.04
C GLU A 10 16.92 1.05 19.69
N GLY A 11 16.27 2.12 19.25
CA GLY A 11 16.63 2.83 18.03
C GLY A 11 17.26 4.18 18.35
N MET A 12 18.00 4.72 17.38
CA MET A 12 18.63 6.04 17.48
C MET A 12 18.13 6.96 16.37
N GLY A 13 17.93 8.23 16.70
CA GLY A 13 17.46 9.25 15.77
C GLY A 13 18.28 10.52 15.91
N PHE A 14 18.77 11.04 14.79
CA PHE A 14 19.59 12.25 14.74
C PHE A 14 18.85 13.33 13.96
N VAL A 15 18.86 14.55 14.49
CA VAL A 15 18.28 15.73 13.85
C VAL A 15 19.19 16.92 14.10
N ASP A 16 19.50 17.66 13.04
CA ASP A 16 20.30 18.86 13.12
C ASP A 16 19.48 20.06 13.62
N PHE A 17 20.11 20.87 14.46
CA PHE A 17 19.54 22.11 14.96
C PHE A 17 19.98 23.29 14.11
N GLU A 18 19.02 23.99 13.54
CA GLU A 18 19.26 25.27 12.88
C GLU A 18 19.12 26.41 13.89
N ARG A 19 20.07 27.34 13.88
CA ARG A 19 19.99 28.56 14.69
C ARG A 19 19.39 29.69 13.86
N ASP A 20 18.59 30.52 14.51
CA ASP A 20 18.12 31.74 13.90
C ASP A 20 19.27 32.76 13.80
N PRO A 21 19.57 33.29 12.61
CA PRO A 21 20.63 34.28 12.45
C PRO A 21 20.38 35.57 13.25
N ALA A 22 19.12 35.94 13.51
CA ALA A 22 18.79 37.18 14.22
C ALA A 22 18.84 37.03 15.74
N THR A 23 18.26 35.94 16.28
CA THR A 23 18.13 35.75 17.74
C THR A 23 19.18 34.81 18.32
N LYS A 24 19.98 34.14 17.48
CA LYS A 24 20.94 33.08 17.83
C LYS A 24 20.33 31.89 18.60
N ARG A 25 19.01 31.84 18.75
CA ARG A 25 18.28 30.76 19.41
C ARG A 25 18.09 29.61 18.43
N ILE A 26 17.95 28.41 18.97
CA ILE A 26 17.62 27.21 18.18
C ILE A 26 16.19 27.34 17.69
N LYS A 27 15.99 27.26 16.37
CA LYS A 27 14.67 27.27 15.76
C LYS A 27 13.94 25.97 16.07
N TYR A 28 12.67 26.08 16.42
CA TYR A 28 11.76 24.94 16.54
C TYR A 28 12.29 23.80 17.42
N PHE A 29 12.99 24.13 18.51
CA PHE A 29 13.57 23.14 19.43
C PHE A 29 12.61 21.99 19.80
N PRO A 30 11.36 22.23 20.27
CA PRO A 30 10.46 21.13 20.64
C PRO A 30 10.06 20.24 19.46
N GLU A 31 9.94 20.80 18.25
CA GLU A 31 9.60 20.04 17.04
C GLU A 31 10.79 19.19 16.60
N ARG A 32 12.01 19.72 16.70
CA ARG A 32 13.24 18.99 16.39
C ARG A 32 13.48 17.83 17.37
N CYS A 33 13.20 18.02 18.67
CA CYS A 33 13.23 16.92 19.65
C CYS A 33 12.19 15.84 19.34
N LYS A 34 10.96 16.23 18.96
CA LYS A 34 9.93 15.27 18.53
C LYS A 34 10.36 14.51 17.28
N ALA A 35 10.94 15.20 16.30
CA ALA A 35 11.45 14.57 15.08
C ALA A 35 12.56 13.56 15.38
N ALA A 36 13.50 13.89 16.26
CA ALA A 36 14.55 12.96 16.67
C ALA A 36 13.99 11.71 17.38
N ALA A 37 13.01 11.90 18.26
CA ALA A 37 12.32 10.80 18.92
C ALA A 37 11.56 9.91 17.93
N SER A 38 10.88 10.51 16.93
CA SER A 38 10.19 9.77 15.88
C SER A 38 11.16 8.96 15.01
N LEU A 39 12.33 9.51 14.67
CA LEU A 39 13.36 8.77 13.93
C LEU A 39 13.92 7.60 14.74
N ALA A 40 14.19 7.81 16.04
CA ALA A 40 14.62 6.74 16.94
C ALA A 40 13.56 5.63 17.06
N PHE A 41 12.27 5.99 17.01
CA PHE A 41 11.19 5.02 17.01
C PHE A 41 11.13 4.21 15.70
N VAL A 42 11.28 4.87 14.54
CA VAL A 42 11.32 4.19 13.24
C VAL A 42 12.51 3.22 13.17
N ASP A 43 13.70 3.64 13.61
CA ASP A 43 14.89 2.76 13.67
C ASP A 43 14.66 1.55 14.58
N ALA A 44 13.94 1.72 15.69
CA ALA A 44 13.55 0.61 16.55
C ALA A 44 12.54 -0.34 15.86
N CYS A 45 11.57 0.20 15.12
CA CYS A 45 10.61 -0.59 14.32
C CYS A 45 11.28 -1.36 13.18
N ASP A 46 12.28 -0.77 12.53
CA ASP A 46 13.04 -1.43 11.47
C ASP A 46 13.80 -2.66 12.00
N LYS A 47 14.29 -2.62 13.25
CA LYS A 47 14.91 -3.79 13.91
C LYS A 47 13.94 -4.93 14.18
N PHE A 48 12.65 -4.63 14.26
CA PHE A 48 11.57 -5.63 14.31
C PHE A 48 11.08 -6.03 12.92
N GLU A 49 11.69 -5.52 11.85
CA GLU A 49 11.24 -5.72 10.47
C GLU A 49 9.75 -5.31 10.26
N MET A 50 9.22 -4.43 11.11
CA MET A 50 7.84 -4.00 11.03
C MET A 50 7.66 -3.09 9.80
N GLY A 51 6.69 -3.42 8.94
CA GLY A 51 6.47 -2.72 7.67
C GLY A 51 7.29 -3.26 6.49
N TRP A 52 8.19 -4.22 6.69
CA TRP A 52 8.99 -4.82 5.62
C TRP A 52 8.19 -5.72 4.67
N ILE A 53 7.07 -6.30 5.14
CA ILE A 53 6.21 -7.17 4.33
C ILE A 53 5.26 -6.37 3.41
N ASP A 54 4.91 -5.14 3.81
CA ASP A 54 3.95 -4.28 3.10
C ASP A 54 4.61 -3.25 2.16
N LEU A 55 5.88 -2.91 2.40
CA LEU A 55 6.67 -2.12 1.46
C LEU A 55 7.41 -3.06 0.51
N GLU A 56 6.88 -3.25 -0.71
CA GLU A 56 7.51 -3.91 -1.88
C GLU A 56 8.83 -3.23 -2.34
N ARG A 57 9.65 -2.69 -1.43
CA ARG A 57 11.03 -2.32 -1.74
C ARG A 57 11.84 -3.61 -1.83
N LYS A 58 12.63 -3.74 -2.91
CA LYS A 58 13.52 -4.88 -3.25
C LYS A 58 14.69 -5.07 -2.26
N TRP A 59 14.43 -4.97 -0.96
CA TRP A 59 15.36 -5.24 0.12
C TRP A 59 15.31 -6.70 0.57
N SER A 60 14.29 -7.46 0.15
CA SER A 60 14.22 -8.93 0.31
C SER A 60 15.36 -9.69 -0.38
N SER A 61 16.18 -9.00 -1.17
CA SER A 61 17.42 -9.52 -1.75
C SER A 61 18.67 -9.23 -0.90
N ASN A 62 18.52 -8.64 0.29
CA ASN A 62 19.63 -8.38 1.20
C ASN A 62 20.04 -9.69 1.91
N PRO A 63 21.19 -10.29 1.56
CA PRO A 63 21.61 -11.58 2.08
C PRO A 63 21.90 -11.58 3.59
N GLY A 64 22.00 -10.40 4.23
CA GLY A 64 22.24 -10.27 5.67
C GLY A 64 21.02 -10.52 6.56
N THR A 65 19.84 -10.69 5.99
CA THR A 65 18.57 -10.77 6.75
C THR A 65 18.13 -12.20 7.03
N GLY A 66 18.67 -13.20 6.31
CA GLY A 66 18.24 -14.60 6.45
C GLY A 66 16.77 -14.86 6.07
N VAL A 67 16.03 -13.83 5.66
CA VAL A 67 14.66 -13.93 5.20
C VAL A 67 14.70 -14.55 3.80
N PRO A 68 14.09 -15.73 3.58
CA PRO A 68 14.04 -16.30 2.25
C PRO A 68 13.31 -15.31 1.34
N ALA A 69 13.98 -14.90 0.26
CA ALA A 69 13.37 -14.06 -0.75
C ALA A 69 11.99 -14.64 -1.08
N ARG A 70 10.93 -13.81 -0.97
CA ARG A 70 9.60 -14.19 -1.45
C ARG A 70 9.83 -14.66 -2.89
N LYS A 71 9.67 -15.97 -3.13
CA LYS A 71 9.43 -16.44 -4.49
C LYS A 71 8.19 -15.67 -4.89
N ASP A 72 8.37 -14.72 -5.81
CA ASP A 72 7.27 -14.11 -6.51
C ASP A 72 6.36 -15.28 -6.89
N ILE A 73 5.11 -15.24 -6.44
CA ILE A 73 4.06 -16.10 -6.95
C ILE A 73 3.80 -15.59 -8.37
N SER A 74 4.79 -15.74 -9.23
CA SER A 74 4.70 -15.60 -10.65
C SER A 74 4.05 -16.88 -11.13
N GLY A 75 2.76 -16.74 -11.43
CA GLY A 75 2.04 -17.58 -12.38
C GLY A 75 2.26 -19.08 -12.20
N GLY A 76 1.57 -19.66 -11.22
CA GLY A 76 1.21 -21.07 -11.34
C GLY A 76 0.46 -21.25 -12.66
N SER A 77 1.09 -21.95 -13.61
CA SER A 77 0.47 -22.51 -14.80
C SER A 77 -0.52 -23.59 -14.38
N GLY A 78 -1.66 -23.16 -13.83
CA GLY A 78 -2.81 -24.02 -13.61
C GLY A 78 -3.77 -23.82 -14.76
N THR A 79 -3.80 -24.75 -15.71
CA THR A 79 -4.89 -24.92 -16.68
C THR A 79 -6.15 -25.38 -15.94
N GLY A 80 -6.76 -24.46 -15.22
CA GLY A 80 -8.10 -24.57 -14.65
C GLY A 80 -8.71 -23.19 -14.68
N GLU A 81 -9.85 -23.04 -15.34
CA GLU A 81 -10.64 -21.80 -15.33
C GLU A 81 -11.05 -21.45 -13.89
N ASN A 82 -10.15 -20.79 -13.16
CA ASN A 82 -10.42 -20.22 -11.85
C ASN A 82 -11.22 -18.94 -12.04
N ARG A 83 -12.51 -19.09 -12.35
CA ARG A 83 -13.45 -17.98 -12.37
C ARG A 83 -13.49 -17.37 -10.97
N ARG A 84 -13.05 -16.12 -10.84
CA ARG A 84 -13.07 -15.39 -9.57
C ARG A 84 -14.50 -15.30 -9.05
N LYS A 85 -14.69 -15.52 -7.74
CA LYS A 85 -15.98 -15.33 -7.08
C LYS A 85 -16.18 -13.88 -6.68
N CYS A 86 -17.43 -13.45 -6.58
CA CYS A 86 -17.79 -12.13 -6.11
C CYS A 86 -17.37 -11.96 -4.64
N ILE A 87 -16.71 -10.84 -4.32
CA ILE A 87 -16.29 -10.44 -2.97
C ILE A 87 -17.48 -10.07 -2.07
N PHE A 88 -18.66 -9.81 -2.65
CA PHE A 88 -19.82 -9.42 -1.86
C PHE A 88 -20.30 -10.58 -0.97
N PRO A 89 -20.51 -10.34 0.35
CA PRO A 89 -20.91 -11.39 1.28
C PRO A 89 -22.22 -12.06 0.84
N GLY A 90 -22.23 -13.37 0.71
CA GLY A 90 -23.44 -14.15 0.41
C GLY A 90 -23.86 -14.19 -1.07
N CYS A 91 -23.16 -13.49 -1.98
CA CYS A 91 -23.51 -13.52 -3.40
C CYS A 91 -23.16 -14.86 -4.07
N GLY A 92 -21.94 -15.37 -3.86
CA GLY A 92 -21.48 -16.65 -4.44
C GLY A 92 -21.34 -16.68 -5.97
N ASN A 93 -21.80 -15.65 -6.69
CA ASN A 93 -21.75 -15.58 -8.15
C ASN A 93 -20.31 -15.46 -8.68
N HIS A 94 -20.11 -15.95 -9.90
CA HIS A 94 -18.87 -15.80 -10.62
C HIS A 94 -18.77 -14.41 -11.24
N VAL A 95 -17.56 -13.89 -11.27
CA VAL A 95 -17.24 -12.56 -11.80
C VAL A 95 -16.90 -12.70 -13.27
N ASP A 96 -17.48 -11.83 -14.09
CA ASP A 96 -17.08 -11.68 -15.49
C ASP A 96 -15.92 -10.68 -15.59
N GLU A 97 -14.74 -11.19 -15.97
CA GLU A 97 -13.54 -10.38 -16.15
C GLU A 97 -13.65 -9.42 -17.34
N GLY A 98 -14.47 -9.75 -18.35
CA GLY A 98 -14.76 -8.85 -19.48
C GLY A 98 -15.52 -7.62 -19.02
N LEU A 99 -16.55 -7.80 -18.19
CA LEU A 99 -17.36 -6.74 -17.63
C LEU A 99 -16.55 -5.82 -16.69
N LEU A 100 -15.69 -6.39 -15.85
CA LEU A 100 -14.80 -5.61 -14.98
C LEU A 100 -13.83 -4.73 -15.76
N LYS A 101 -13.23 -5.28 -16.83
CA LYS A 101 -12.34 -4.52 -17.72
C LYS A 101 -13.11 -3.40 -18.44
N LEU A 102 -14.35 -3.67 -18.87
CA LEU A 102 -15.21 -2.69 -19.53
C LEU A 102 -15.46 -1.47 -18.63
N TYR A 103 -15.79 -1.70 -17.37
CA TYR A 103 -16.06 -0.64 -16.39
C TYR A 103 -14.80 -0.05 -15.75
N GLY A 104 -13.60 -0.59 -16.03
CA GLY A 104 -12.37 -0.22 -15.34
C GLY A 104 -12.41 -0.53 -13.83
N TRP A 105 -13.17 -1.56 -13.44
CA TRP A 105 -13.43 -1.91 -12.05
C TRP A 105 -12.45 -3.00 -11.58
N LYS A 106 -11.76 -2.76 -10.47
CA LYS A 106 -10.71 -3.65 -9.95
C LYS A 106 -11.22 -4.69 -8.95
N ASN A 107 -12.34 -4.40 -8.29
CA ASN A 107 -12.90 -5.30 -7.29
C ASN A 107 -13.58 -6.48 -7.98
N ALA A 108 -13.33 -7.70 -7.53
CA ALA A 108 -13.99 -8.89 -8.05
C ALA A 108 -15.47 -8.90 -7.60
N GLN A 109 -16.33 -8.20 -8.35
CA GLN A 109 -17.76 -8.08 -8.10
C GLN A 109 -18.56 -8.48 -9.34
N CYS A 110 -19.67 -9.18 -9.15
CA CYS A 110 -20.61 -9.47 -10.23
C CYS A 110 -21.42 -8.21 -10.59
N GLU A 111 -22.11 -8.22 -11.73
CA GLU A 111 -22.82 -7.07 -12.28
C GLU A 111 -23.78 -6.40 -11.29
N GLU A 112 -24.51 -7.18 -10.49
CA GLU A 112 -25.46 -6.69 -9.48
C GLU A 112 -24.79 -5.88 -8.36
N HIS A 113 -23.55 -6.22 -8.00
CA HIS A 113 -22.81 -5.60 -6.91
C HIS A 113 -21.84 -4.51 -7.37
N ILE A 114 -21.73 -4.27 -8.68
CA ILE A 114 -21.00 -3.12 -9.21
C ILE A 114 -21.85 -1.86 -8.96
N PRO A 115 -21.34 -0.85 -8.24
CA PRO A 115 -22.11 0.35 -7.93
C PRO A 115 -22.58 1.13 -9.17
N ASP A 116 -23.81 1.65 -9.14
CA ASP A 116 -24.42 2.35 -10.29
C ASP A 116 -23.66 3.58 -10.76
N HIS A 117 -22.91 4.24 -9.88
CA HIS A 117 -22.09 5.38 -10.27
C HIS A 117 -20.93 4.96 -11.21
N VAL A 118 -20.44 3.72 -11.09
CA VAL A 118 -19.41 3.14 -11.96
C VAL A 118 -20.02 2.81 -13.33
N LYS A 119 -21.20 2.18 -13.34
CA LYS A 119 -21.95 1.87 -14.57
C LYS A 119 -22.30 3.14 -15.35
N ARG A 120 -22.81 4.17 -14.66
CA ARG A 120 -23.14 5.48 -15.27
C ARG A 120 -21.92 6.23 -15.80
N LYS A 121 -20.77 6.13 -15.13
CA LYS A 121 -19.52 6.74 -15.63
C LYS A 121 -19.11 6.16 -16.97
N TYR A 122 -19.25 4.84 -17.15
CA TYR A 122 -18.98 4.19 -18.42
C TYR A 122 -19.96 4.63 -19.52
N LEU A 123 -21.27 4.65 -19.25
CA LEU A 123 -22.27 5.11 -20.22
C LEU A 123 -22.02 6.55 -20.69
N LYS A 124 -21.71 7.47 -19.77
CA LYS A 124 -21.33 8.85 -20.12
C LYS A 124 -20.07 8.92 -20.98
N SER A 125 -19.13 7.99 -20.80
CA SER A 125 -17.91 7.93 -21.61
C SER A 125 -18.14 7.39 -23.02
N LEU A 126 -19.22 6.63 -23.25
CA LEU A 126 -19.65 6.21 -24.58
C LEU A 126 -20.36 7.35 -25.32
N GLU A 127 -21.31 8.03 -24.65
CA GLU A 127 -22.05 9.17 -25.21
C GLU A 127 -21.11 10.33 -25.61
N GLY A 128 -20.02 10.53 -24.87
CA GLY A 128 -19.00 11.53 -25.21
C GLY A 128 -18.09 11.15 -26.39
N LYS A 129 -18.02 9.86 -26.75
CA LYS A 129 -17.25 9.38 -27.92
C LYS A 129 -18.07 9.39 -29.20
N GLU A 130 -19.37 9.11 -29.13
CA GLU A 130 -20.27 9.18 -30.29
C GLU A 130 -20.51 10.63 -30.74
N ASN A 131 -20.54 11.60 -29.82
CA ASN A 131 -20.67 13.02 -30.13
C ASN A 131 -19.36 13.72 -30.52
N GLY A 132 -18.23 12.99 -30.57
CA GLY A 132 -16.90 13.51 -30.90
C GLY A 132 -16.43 13.18 -32.31
N GLN A 133 -17.28 12.58 -33.15
CA GLN A 133 -17.05 12.43 -34.59
C GLN A 133 -18.00 13.36 -35.36
N SER A 134 -17.58 14.61 -35.54
CA SER A 134 -18.11 15.55 -36.54
C SER A 134 -16.97 16.42 -37.04
#